data_AF-A0A2H3BT44-F1
#
_entry.id   AF-A0A2H3BT44-F1
#
_cell.length_a   1.000
_cell.length_b   1.000
_cell.length_c   1.000
_cell.angle_alpha   90.00
_cell.angle_beta   90.00
_cell.angle_gamma   90.00
#
_symmetry.space_group_name_H-M   'P 1'
#
loop_
_entity.id
_entity.type
_entity.pdbx_description
1 polymer ?
#
loop_
_entity_poly.entity_id
_entity_poly.type
_entity_poly.pdbx_seq_one_letter_code
_entity_poly.pdbx_strand_id
1 'polypeptide(L)'
;MAVDTLIANDGKVSSTIPDCIEPGQYLLRHELILQSFGMFVGSGITMSLSSYPGAQFYMECVQLKITGGGSTSPSTVSFPGAYASSDPGIAINIYQTPTGVTIPKVFSC
;
A
#
# COMPACT_ATOMS: atom_id res chain seq x y z
N MET A 1 8.78 4.88 -9.24
CA MET A 1 8.07 4.46 -8.01
C MET A 1 6.61 4.18 -8.34
N ALA A 2 5.85 3.47 -7.50
CA ALA A 2 4.47 3.08 -7.83
C ALA A 2 3.55 4.28 -8.13
N VAL A 3 3.74 5.40 -7.41
CA VAL A 3 2.99 6.65 -7.66
C VAL A 3 3.36 7.27 -9.01
N ASP A 4 4.62 7.17 -9.46
CA ASP A 4 5.01 7.66 -10.80
C ASP A 4 4.32 6.85 -11.91
N THR A 5 4.22 5.53 -11.73
CA THR A 5 3.49 4.65 -12.66
C THR A 5 2.00 4.98 -12.66
N LEU A 6 1.41 5.26 -11.49
CA LEU A 6 0.02 5.69 -11.38
C LEU A 6 -0.22 6.99 -12.15
N ILE A 7 0.64 8.00 -11.98
CA ILE A 7 0.54 9.28 -12.68
C ILE A 7 0.70 9.09 -14.19
N ALA A 8 1.70 8.31 -14.61
CA ALA A 8 1.94 8.02 -16.02
C ALA A 8 0.79 7.24 -16.69
N ASN A 9 -0.03 6.53 -15.90
CA ASN A 9 -1.19 5.77 -16.35
C ASN A 9 -2.52 6.50 -16.09
N ASP A 10 -2.51 7.83 -16.00
CA ASP A 10 -3.71 8.66 -15.79
C ASP A 10 -4.53 8.27 -14.54
N GLY A 11 -3.85 7.91 -13.45
CA GLY A 11 -4.50 7.51 -12.20
C GLY A 11 -5.07 6.09 -12.21
N LYS A 12 -4.71 5.24 -13.19
CA LYS A 12 -5.21 3.87 -13.30
C LYS A 12 -4.21 2.86 -12.76
N VAL A 13 -4.69 1.97 -11.90
CA VAL A 13 -4.00 0.74 -11.49
C VAL A 13 -4.85 -0.45 -11.91
N SER A 14 -4.21 -1.44 -12.50
CA SER A 14 -4.85 -2.71 -12.83
C SER A 14 -4.25 -3.82 -11.99
N SER A 15 -5.10 -4.75 -11.54
CA SER A 15 -4.68 -5.93 -10.80
C SER A 15 -5.60 -7.08 -11.19
N THR A 16 -5.03 -8.28 -11.29
CA THR A 16 -5.78 -9.49 -11.63
C THR A 16 -6.25 -10.15 -10.35
N ILE A 17 -7.53 -10.49 -10.29
CA ILE A 17 -8.08 -11.31 -9.21
C ILE A 17 -7.53 -12.73 -9.35
N PRO A 18 -6.91 -13.33 -8.30
CA PRO A 18 -6.42 -14.69 -8.37
C PRO A 18 -7.54 -15.68 -8.72
N ASP A 19 -7.24 -16.68 -9.54
CA ASP A 19 -8.20 -17.67 -10.02
C ASP A 19 -8.35 -18.88 -9.10
N CYS A 20 -7.45 -19.05 -8.13
CA CYS A 20 -7.48 -20.19 -7.21
C CYS A 20 -8.25 -19.93 -5.89
N ILE A 21 -8.65 -18.68 -5.62
CA ILE A 21 -9.40 -18.34 -4.39
C ILE A 21 -10.86 -18.75 -4.48
N GLU A 22 -11.49 -18.95 -3.33
CA GLU A 22 -12.90 -19.34 -3.25
C GLU A 22 -13.82 -18.27 -3.87
N PRO A 23 -14.87 -18.64 -4.65
CA PRO A 23 -15.91 -17.71 -5.05
C PRO A 23 -16.66 -17.16 -3.83
N GLY A 24 -17.00 -15.88 -3.84
CA GLY A 24 -17.66 -15.26 -2.70
C GLY A 24 -17.75 -13.74 -2.77
N GLN A 25 -18.20 -13.14 -1.66
CA GLN A 25 -18.21 -11.69 -1.50
C GLN A 25 -16.91 -11.23 -0.82
N TYR A 26 -16.23 -10.27 -1.44
CA TYR A 26 -14.94 -9.75 -0.98
C TYR A 26 -14.95 -8.23 -0.96
N LEU A 27 -14.11 -7.65 -0.09
CA LEU A 27 -13.72 -6.25 -0.18
C LEU A 27 -12.34 -6.17 -0.82
N LEU A 28 -12.26 -5.49 -1.97
CA LEU A 28 -10.99 -5.09 -2.56
C LEU A 28 -10.54 -3.79 -1.90
N ARG A 29 -9.51 -3.87 -1.05
CA ARG A 29 -8.86 -2.69 -0.45
C ARG A 29 -7.69 -2.26 -1.33
N HIS A 30 -7.85 -1.17 -2.07
CA HIS A 30 -6.76 -0.51 -2.79
C HIS A 30 -6.14 0.56 -1.90
N GLU A 31 -4.81 0.71 -1.91
CA GLU A 31 -4.14 1.67 -1.05
C GLU A 31 -2.90 2.27 -1.70
N LEU A 32 -2.76 3.59 -1.53
CA LEU A 32 -1.54 4.33 -1.80
C LEU A 32 -0.95 4.81 -0.46
N ILE A 33 0.35 4.60 -0.27
CA ILE A 33 1.08 5.06 0.91
C ILE A 33 2.09 6.11 0.46
N LEU A 34 1.92 7.33 0.96
CA LEU A 34 2.82 8.45 0.75
C LEU A 34 3.78 8.54 1.93
N GLN A 35 5.04 8.17 1.70
CA GLN A 35 6.00 7.84 2.76
C GLN A 35 7.03 8.94 3.04
N SER A 36 7.10 9.98 2.21
CA SER A 36 8.02 11.09 2.38
C SER A 36 7.52 12.30 1.62
N PHE A 37 7.27 13.37 2.35
CA PHE A 37 7.11 14.71 1.80
C PHE A 37 7.73 15.70 2.80
N GLY A 38 8.39 16.73 2.29
CA GLY A 38 8.90 17.83 3.09
C GLY A 38 8.00 19.02 2.87
N MET A 39 7.30 19.48 3.91
CA MET A 39 6.53 20.71 3.82
C MET A 39 7.46 21.90 4.12
N PHE A 40 7.66 22.76 3.12
CA PHE A 40 8.33 24.04 3.29
C PHE A 40 7.32 25.08 3.77
N VAL A 41 7.57 25.69 4.92
CA VAL A 41 6.79 26.83 5.42
C VAL A 41 7.77 27.97 5.69
N GLY A 42 7.72 29.01 4.86
CA GLY A 42 8.72 30.09 4.88
C GLY A 42 10.07 29.63 4.32
N SER A 43 11.17 30.02 4.96
CA SER A 43 12.55 29.77 4.49
C SER A 43 13.14 28.43 4.95
N GLY A 44 12.32 27.49 5.44
CA GLY A 44 12.80 26.21 5.98
C GLY A 44 11.78 25.08 5.88
N ILE A 45 12.29 23.84 5.99
CA ILE A 45 11.47 22.64 6.14
C ILE A 45 11.04 22.58 7.61
N THR A 46 9.74 22.62 7.89
CA THR A 46 9.22 22.56 9.25
C THR A 46 8.73 21.17 9.63
N MET A 47 8.57 20.27 8.66
CA MET A 47 8.08 18.91 8.90
C MET A 47 8.77 17.91 7.98
N SER A 48 9.44 16.92 8.57
CA SER A 48 9.97 15.74 7.88
C SER A 48 9.08 14.55 8.18
N LEU A 49 8.38 14.03 7.15
CA LEU A 49 7.54 12.84 7.27
C LEU A 49 8.34 11.53 7.23
N SER A 50 9.68 11.59 7.26
CA SER A 50 10.55 10.42 7.31
C SER A 50 10.56 9.69 8.66
N SER A 51 9.83 10.20 9.65
CA SER A 51 9.66 9.62 10.98
C SER A 51 8.17 9.49 11.31
N TYR A 52 7.81 8.46 12.07
CA TYR A 52 6.43 8.30 12.54
C TYR A 52 6.07 9.35 13.62
N PRO A 53 4.86 9.94 13.59
CA PRO A 53 3.84 9.83 12.53
C PRO A 53 4.23 10.68 11.30
N GLY A 54 4.16 10.09 10.11
CA GLY A 54 4.60 10.76 8.88
C GLY A 54 3.99 10.21 7.59
N ALA A 55 3.86 8.88 7.48
CA ALA A 55 3.19 8.27 6.34
C ALA A 55 1.72 8.66 6.24
N GLN A 56 1.27 8.95 5.02
CA GLN A 56 -0.12 9.21 4.69
C GLN A 56 -0.68 8.03 3.92
N PHE A 57 -1.79 7.48 4.38
CA PHE A 57 -2.44 6.30 3.81
C PHE A 57 -3.73 6.73 3.11
N TYR A 58 -3.84 6.45 1.81
CA TYR A 58 -5.01 6.73 0.99
C TYR A 58 -5.61 5.39 0.56
N MET A 59 -6.65 4.96 1.28
CA MET A 59 -7.26 3.65 1.11
C MET A 59 -8.70 3.76 0.62
N GLU A 60 -9.07 2.90 -0.32
CA GLU A 60 -10.43 2.77 -0.84
C GLU A 60 -10.83 1.30 -0.88
N CYS A 61 -12.10 1.03 -0.57
CA CYS A 61 -12.66 -0.32 -0.55
C CYS A 61 -13.80 -0.47 -1.55
N VAL A 62 -13.76 -1.51 -2.38
CA VAL A 62 -14.84 -1.85 -3.31
C VAL A 62 -15.39 -3.24 -3.00
N GLN A 63 -16.70 -3.38 -2.99
CA GLN A 63 -17.36 -4.68 -2.84
C GLN A 63 -17.36 -5.44 -4.16
N LEU A 64 -16.82 -6.66 -4.15
CA LEU A 64 -16.76 -7.55 -5.29
C LEU A 64 -17.50 -8.84 -4.99
N LYS A 65 -18.14 -9.41 -6.02
CA LYS A 65 -18.58 -10.80 -6.03
C LYS A 65 -17.68 -11.58 -6.99
N ILE A 66 -16.82 -12.42 -6.45
CA ILE A 66 -15.96 -13.31 -7.23
C ILE A 66 -16.79 -14.51 -7.68
N THR A 67 -16.71 -14.82 -8.97
CA THR A 67 -17.37 -15.97 -9.62
C THR A 67 -16.34 -16.83 -10.33
N GLY A 68 -16.57 -18.15 -10.38
CA GLY A 68 -15.49 -19.09 -10.69
C GLY A 68 -14.50 -19.15 -9.54
N GLY A 69 -13.36 -19.81 -9.72
CA GLY A 69 -12.33 -19.86 -8.68
C GLY A 69 -11.85 -21.27 -8.34
N GLY A 70 -11.11 -21.36 -7.24
CA GLY A 70 -10.68 -22.62 -6.61
C GLY A 70 -11.22 -22.73 -5.19
N SER A 71 -10.44 -23.36 -4.31
CA SER A 71 -10.75 -23.54 -2.90
C SER A 71 -9.63 -23.02 -1.98
N THR A 72 -8.71 -22.22 -2.51
CA THR A 72 -7.58 -21.69 -1.74
C THR A 72 -8.07 -20.58 -0.84
N SER A 73 -7.73 -20.69 0.45
CA SER A 73 -7.93 -19.63 1.44
C SER A 73 -6.56 -19.08 1.87
N PRO A 74 -6.15 -17.90 1.37
CA PRO A 74 -4.87 -17.29 1.73
C PRO A 74 -4.80 -16.92 3.21
N SER A 75 -3.60 -16.93 3.79
CA SER A 75 -3.39 -16.36 5.13
C SER A 75 -3.76 -14.88 5.16
N THR A 76 -4.57 -14.48 6.14
CA THR A 76 -5.07 -13.09 6.28
C THR A 76 -4.34 -12.33 7.38
N VAL A 77 -4.48 -11.00 7.35
CA VAL A 77 -4.02 -10.08 8.40
C VAL A 77 -5.16 -9.17 8.84
N SER A 78 -5.02 -8.53 9.99
CA SER A 78 -6.02 -7.60 10.52
C SER A 78 -5.61 -6.15 10.30
N PHE A 79 -6.59 -5.30 9.98
CA PHE A 79 -6.46 -3.85 9.99
C PHE A 79 -7.45 -3.26 11.02
N PRO A 80 -7.00 -2.46 12.00
CA PRO A 80 -5.61 -2.09 12.30
C PRO A 80 -4.78 -3.28 12.83
N GLY A 81 -3.46 -3.26 12.61
CA GLY A 81 -2.51 -4.26 13.13
C GLY A 81 -1.43 -4.70 12.13
N ALA A 82 -1.77 -4.80 10.85
CA ALA A 82 -0.84 -5.26 9.82
C ALA A 82 0.28 -4.25 9.46
N TYR A 83 0.10 -2.97 9.78
CA TYR A 83 1.14 -1.94 9.66
C TYR A 83 1.60 -1.49 11.04
N ALA A 84 2.91 -1.54 11.28
CA ALA A 84 3.56 -1.02 12.47
C ALA A 84 4.29 0.29 12.14
N SER A 85 4.38 1.19 13.13
CA SER A 85 5.16 2.43 13.00
C SER A 85 6.65 2.19 12.75
N SER A 86 7.15 1.02 13.14
CA SER A 86 8.53 0.58 12.93
C SER A 86 8.77 -0.09 11.58
N ASP A 87 7.73 -0.30 10.76
CA ASP A 87 7.92 -0.94 9.46
C ASP A 87 8.81 -0.05 8.57
N PRO A 88 9.85 -0.63 7.93
CA PRO A 88 10.80 0.13 7.13
C PRO A 88 10.16 0.80 5.90
N GLY A 89 8.95 0.37 5.51
CA GLY A 89 8.13 1.00 4.48
C GLY A 89 7.17 2.07 4.97
N ILE A 90 7.05 2.33 6.28
CA ILE A 90 6.15 3.34 6.87
C ILE A 90 6.94 4.58 7.30
N ALA A 91 8.08 4.43 7.97
CA ALA A 91 8.95 5.54 8.34
C ALA A 91 10.25 5.48 7.53
N ILE A 92 10.24 6.09 6.34
CA ILE A 92 11.33 6.03 5.37
C ILE A 92 11.69 7.42 4.88
N ASN A 93 12.98 7.66 4.62
CA ASN A 93 13.44 8.83 3.89
C ASN A 93 13.69 8.45 2.43
N ILE A 94 12.78 8.81 1.52
CA ILE A 94 12.91 8.46 0.09
C ILE A 94 14.01 9.25 -0.64
N TYR A 95 14.55 10.31 -0.04
CA TYR A 95 15.64 11.12 -0.62
C TYR A 95 17.02 10.50 -0.39
N GLN A 96 17.09 9.42 0.39
CA GLN A 96 18.27 8.57 0.52
C GLN A 96 17.93 7.21 -0.10
N THR A 97 18.92 6.50 -0.66
CA THR A 97 18.69 5.15 -1.20
C THR A 97 18.11 4.25 -0.11
N PRO A 98 16.84 3.81 -0.23
CA PRO A 98 16.24 3.04 0.83
C PRO A 98 16.86 1.64 0.87
N THR A 99 17.55 1.32 1.96
CA THR A 99 18.04 -0.04 2.21
C THR A 99 17.03 -0.79 3.07
N GLY A 100 16.52 -1.92 2.59
CA GLY A 100 15.73 -2.85 3.41
C GLY A 100 14.22 -2.56 3.47
N VAL A 101 13.63 -1.96 2.44
CA VAL A 101 12.15 -1.90 2.33
C VAL A 101 11.62 -3.31 2.08
N THR A 102 11.19 -3.98 3.14
CA THR A 102 10.50 -5.25 3.03
C THR A 102 9.03 -4.98 2.72
N ILE A 103 8.63 -5.21 1.48
CA ILE A 103 7.22 -5.22 1.10
C ILE A 103 6.61 -6.55 1.61
N PRO A 104 5.40 -6.54 2.21
CA PRO A 104 4.73 -7.77 2.62
C PRO A 104 4.66 -8.76 1.46
N LYS A 105 4.83 -10.05 1.76
CA LYS A 105 4.77 -11.11 0.75
C LYS A 105 3.41 -11.08 0.06
N VAL A 106 3.42 -10.88 -1.25
CA VAL A 106 2.21 -10.92 -2.08
C VAL A 106 1.75 -12.37 -2.19
N PHE A 107 0.47 -12.62 -1.96
CA PHE A 107 -0.13 -13.93 -2.21
C PHE A 107 -0.07 -14.25 -3.71
N SER A 108 0.31 -15.47 -4.04
CA SER A 108 0.14 -16.04 -5.38
C SER A 108 -0.56 -17.38 -5.26
N CYS A 109 -1.38 -17.70 -6.26
CA CYS A 109 -1.54 -19.08 -6.67
C CYS A 109 -0.16 -19.62 -7.12
#